data_AF-A0AA93BCB7-F1
#
_entry.id   AF-A0AA93BCB7-F1
#
_cell.length_a   1.000
_cell.length_b   1.000
_cell.length_c   1.000
_cell.angle_alpha   90.00
_cell.angle_beta   90.00
_cell.angle_gamma   90.00
#
_symmetry.space_group_name_H-M   'P 1'
#
loop_
_entity.id
_entity.type
_entity.pdbx_description
1 polymer ?
#
loop_
_entity_poly.entity_id
_entity_poly.type
_entity_poly.pdbx_seq_one_letter_code
_entity_poly.pdbx_strand_id
1 'polypeptide(L)'
;NVSAQEISRTQDTNAGEVIRRVPGVSLIDDKFVMVRGLSQRYNNVWVNGGAVPSSEADSRAFSFDIIPSSQIDNLTIVKSPTAEYPADYSGGFIIVNTKEIPAENSFNIAVGGNWNTSSAFQNFSYSKGSGTDFLGFDNGLRNLNGGIHADLNPQLDANGKPVGDYATSLLGNGLNNDWLVKNRKPLGDLKLAASLNRRWMLGGRTLGMLAAMNYTNEYRTYENMENNLYGIYDAANDKPNYLRHSVDDQYNNNVRLGAMLNFTFLSKDGNHKYQLKNIFNQLAT
;
A
#
# COMPACT_ATOMS: atom_id res chain seq x y z
N ASN A 1 13.12 17.54 7.57
CA ASN A 1 12.52 16.84 8.71
C ASN A 1 11.09 17.36 8.81
N VAL A 2 10.12 16.48 9.02
CA VAL A 2 8.73 16.86 9.32
C VAL A 2 8.39 16.33 10.70
N SER A 3 8.01 17.23 11.62
CA SER A 3 7.76 16.91 13.03
C SER A 3 6.30 16.56 13.32
N ALA A 4 6.03 15.84 14.41
CA ALA A 4 4.67 15.54 14.85
C ALA A 4 3.80 16.80 15.03
N GLN A 5 4.37 17.94 15.45
CA GLN A 5 3.60 19.18 15.54
C GLN A 5 3.15 19.70 14.17
N GLU A 6 4.01 19.62 13.14
CA GLU A 6 3.64 20.01 11.78
C GLU A 6 2.61 19.04 11.19
N ILE A 7 2.80 17.73 11.40
CA ILE A 7 1.86 16.69 10.96
C ILE A 7 0.48 16.87 11.62
N SER A 8 0.44 17.24 12.90
CA SER A 8 -0.84 17.45 13.60
C SER A 8 -1.64 18.66 13.09
N ARG A 9 -0.97 19.61 12.42
CA ARG A 9 -1.59 20.80 11.82
C ARG A 9 -2.09 20.56 10.41
N THR A 10 -1.69 19.46 9.78
CA THR A 10 -2.13 19.08 8.44
C THR A 10 -3.26 18.06 8.52
N GLN A 11 -4.06 17.97 7.46
CA GLN A 11 -5.10 16.95 7.33
C GLN A 11 -4.55 15.63 6.78
N ASP A 12 -3.25 15.38 6.97
CA ASP A 12 -2.59 14.17 6.47
C ASP A 12 -3.01 12.98 7.33
N THR A 13 -3.49 11.92 6.70
CA THR A 13 -4.01 10.72 7.38
C THR A 13 -2.92 9.67 7.63
N ASN A 14 -1.86 9.68 6.83
CA ASN A 14 -0.82 8.66 6.84
C ASN A 14 0.57 9.20 6.47
N ALA A 15 1.63 8.39 6.65
CA ALA A 15 3.01 8.85 6.40
C ALA A 15 3.30 9.18 4.93
N GLY A 16 2.58 8.58 3.97
CA GLY A 16 2.68 8.93 2.55
C GLY A 16 2.24 10.38 2.31
N GLU A 17 1.06 10.75 2.80
CA GLU A 17 0.56 12.12 2.66
C GLU A 17 1.52 13.14 3.32
N VAL A 18 2.09 12.79 4.48
CA VAL A 18 3.11 13.60 5.17
C VAL A 18 4.39 13.75 4.33
N ILE A 19 4.92 12.66 3.78
CA ILE A 19 6.23 12.65 3.12
C ILE A 19 6.21 13.40 1.78
N ARG A 20 5.04 13.48 1.12
CA ARG A 20 4.83 14.26 -0.11
C ARG A 20 5.12 15.76 0.08
N ARG A 21 5.10 16.27 1.32
CA ARG A 21 5.45 17.67 1.63
C ARG A 21 6.95 17.96 1.59
N VAL A 22 7.79 16.92 1.60
CA VAL A 22 9.24 17.08 1.54
C VAL A 22 9.65 17.40 0.09
N PRO A 23 10.39 18.50 -0.18
CA PRO A 23 10.77 18.86 -1.55
C PRO A 23 11.55 17.77 -2.28
N GLY A 24 11.29 17.54 -3.57
CA GLY A 24 11.97 16.51 -4.36
C GLY A 24 11.57 15.08 -3.99
N VAL A 25 10.42 14.92 -3.35
CA VAL A 25 9.77 13.64 -3.07
C VAL A 25 8.44 13.59 -3.81
N SER A 26 8.10 12.42 -4.32
CA SER A 26 6.81 12.13 -4.94
C SER A 26 6.36 10.73 -4.53
N LEU A 27 5.09 10.42 -4.76
CA LEU A 27 4.52 9.11 -4.45
C LEU A 27 4.03 8.46 -5.74
N ILE A 28 4.26 7.15 -5.84
CA ILE A 28 3.65 6.26 -6.83
C ILE A 28 2.47 5.58 -6.13
N ASP A 29 1.30 5.63 -6.77
CA ASP A 29 0.02 5.08 -6.28
C ASP A 29 -0.34 5.51 -4.85
N ASP A 30 0.06 6.71 -4.45
CA ASP A 30 -0.09 7.26 -3.09
C ASP A 30 0.56 6.43 -1.95
N LYS A 31 1.32 5.38 -2.28
CA LYS A 31 1.91 4.43 -1.31
C LYS A 31 3.42 4.39 -1.30
N PHE A 32 4.08 4.47 -2.46
CA PHE A 32 5.52 4.25 -2.60
C PHE A 32 6.27 5.54 -2.85
N VAL A 33 7.33 5.77 -2.07
CA VAL A 33 8.09 7.00 -2.14
C VAL A 33 9.15 6.93 -3.23
N MET A 34 9.16 7.97 -4.07
CA MET A 34 10.18 8.25 -5.08
C MET A 34 10.95 9.50 -4.66
N VAL A 35 12.28 9.42 -4.61
CA VAL A 35 13.16 10.52 -4.16
C VAL A 35 14.04 10.95 -5.32
N ARG A 36 14.02 12.24 -5.69
CA ARG A 36 14.80 12.81 -6.81
C ARG A 36 14.60 12.06 -8.14
N GLY A 37 13.38 11.57 -8.39
CA GLY A 37 13.04 10.82 -9.62
C GLY A 37 13.54 9.38 -9.65
N LEU A 38 14.21 8.90 -8.59
CA LEU A 38 14.63 7.51 -8.46
C LEU A 38 13.53 6.67 -7.80
N SER A 39 13.11 5.63 -8.51
CA SER A 39 12.09 4.65 -8.10
C SER A 39 12.29 4.16 -6.66
N GLN A 40 11.20 3.75 -6.03
CA GLN A 40 11.12 3.20 -4.68
C GLN A 40 12.17 2.13 -4.35
N ARG A 41 12.63 1.36 -5.35
CA ARG A 41 13.65 0.30 -5.20
C ARG A 41 15.04 0.82 -4.82
N TYR A 42 15.32 2.09 -5.12
CA TYR A 42 16.58 2.76 -4.84
C TYR A 42 16.57 3.53 -3.51
N ASN A 43 15.47 3.43 -2.77
CA ASN A 43 15.30 4.04 -1.46
C ASN A 43 15.45 2.97 -0.37
N ASN A 44 16.03 3.37 0.76
CA ASN A 44 16.03 2.56 1.97
C ASN A 44 15.09 3.20 3.00
N VAL A 45 14.37 2.37 3.74
CA VAL A 45 13.41 2.82 4.75
C VAL A 45 13.72 2.12 6.06
N TRP A 46 13.91 2.93 7.10
CA TRP A 46 14.00 2.48 8.47
C TRP A 46 12.79 2.99 9.24
N VAL A 47 12.14 2.08 9.97
CA VAL A 47 11.09 2.44 10.90
C VAL A 47 11.60 2.11 12.29
N ASN A 48 11.62 3.11 13.18
CA ASN A 48 12.05 2.94 14.56
C ASN A 48 13.49 2.40 14.72
N GLY A 49 14.40 2.82 13.84
CA GLY A 49 15.80 2.40 13.85
C GLY A 49 16.07 1.01 13.27
N GLY A 50 15.05 0.31 12.78
CA GLY A 50 15.19 -0.99 12.11
C GLY A 50 14.82 -0.91 10.62
N ALA A 51 15.51 -1.67 9.79
CA ALA A 51 15.14 -1.84 8.38
C ALA A 51 13.78 -2.55 8.28
N VAL A 52 12.87 -2.01 7.46
CA VAL A 52 11.57 -2.64 7.20
C VAL A 52 11.62 -3.57 5.99
N PRO A 53 10.84 -4.67 6.01
CA PRO A 53 10.71 -5.52 4.84
C PRO A 53 9.97 -4.79 3.72
N SER A 54 10.07 -5.33 2.51
CA SER A 54 9.25 -4.87 1.40
C SER A 54 7.77 -5.17 1.64
N SER A 55 6.90 -4.24 1.23
CA SER A 55 5.45 -4.41 1.13
C SER A 55 5.00 -5.00 -0.20
N GLU A 56 5.91 -5.12 -1.18
CA GLU A 56 5.67 -5.72 -2.49
C GLU A 56 6.55 -6.96 -2.67
N ALA A 57 6.04 -7.98 -3.35
CA ALA A 57 6.74 -9.25 -3.56
C ALA A 57 7.95 -9.11 -4.53
N ASP A 58 7.76 -8.35 -5.61
CA ASP A 58 8.71 -8.33 -6.74
C ASP A 58 9.69 -7.15 -6.71
N SER A 59 9.53 -6.23 -5.76
CA SER A 59 10.34 -5.02 -5.68
C SER A 59 10.59 -4.60 -4.23
N ARG A 60 11.72 -3.93 -3.95
CA ARG A 60 11.98 -3.29 -2.65
C ARG A 60 11.14 -2.01 -2.57
N ALA A 61 9.99 -2.08 -1.90
CA ALA A 61 9.07 -0.95 -1.82
C ALA A 61 8.35 -0.99 -0.47
N PHE A 62 8.40 0.10 0.30
CA PHE A 62 7.66 0.20 1.56
C PHE A 62 6.40 1.05 1.37
N SER A 63 5.25 0.53 1.79
CA SER A 63 3.98 1.24 1.75
C SER A 63 3.91 2.22 2.91
N PHE A 64 4.03 3.52 2.65
CA PHE A 64 4.06 4.54 3.72
C PHE A 64 2.69 4.83 4.34
N ASP A 65 1.63 4.51 3.63
CA ASP A 65 0.26 4.69 4.08
C ASP A 65 -0.14 3.76 5.26
N ILE A 66 0.66 2.72 5.52
CA ILE A 66 0.49 1.80 6.66
C ILE A 66 0.64 2.50 8.02
N ILE A 67 1.43 3.57 8.08
CA ILE A 67 1.70 4.28 9.34
C ILE A 67 0.72 5.45 9.44
N PRO A 68 -0.23 5.42 10.40
CA PRO A 68 -1.09 6.57 10.66
C PRO A 68 -0.25 7.79 11.02
N SER A 69 -0.59 8.95 10.46
CA SER A 69 0.10 10.22 10.74
C SER A 69 0.13 10.54 12.23
N SER A 70 -0.95 10.23 12.95
CA SER A 70 -1.08 10.42 14.40
C SER A 70 -0.04 9.66 15.24
N GLN A 71 0.53 8.58 14.69
CA GLN A 71 1.54 7.76 15.34
C GLN A 71 2.97 8.15 14.97
N ILE A 72 3.16 9.02 13.98
CA ILE A 72 4.47 9.51 13.57
C ILE A 72 4.92 10.56 14.60
N ASP A 73 6.13 10.36 15.12
CA ASP A 73 6.82 11.35 15.93
C ASP A 73 7.64 12.29 15.03
N ASN A 74 8.44 11.70 14.13
CA ASN A 74 9.16 12.45 13.13
C ASN A 74 9.44 11.61 11.88
N LEU A 75 9.57 12.31 10.75
CA LEU A 75 9.95 11.74 9.48
C LEU A 75 11.13 12.52 8.89
N THR A 76 12.21 11.81 8.63
CA THR A 76 13.45 12.38 8.07
C THR A 76 13.83 11.66 6.78
N ILE A 77 14.30 12.43 5.80
CA ILE A 77 14.83 11.89 4.54
C ILE A 77 16.23 12.44 4.36
N VAL A 78 17.19 11.53 4.28
CA VAL A 78 18.57 11.83 3.96
C VAL A 78 18.77 11.57 2.47
N LYS A 79 19.12 12.61 1.74
CA LYS A 79 19.30 12.56 0.27
C LYS A 79 20.76 12.60 -0.15
N SER A 80 21.66 12.70 0.81
CA SER A 80 23.10 12.80 0.58
C SER A 80 23.79 11.68 1.35
N PRO A 81 24.72 10.92 0.71
CA PRO A 81 25.47 9.89 1.39
C PRO A 81 26.15 10.45 2.64
N THR A 82 25.93 9.80 3.77
CA THR A 82 26.46 10.21 5.07
C THR A 82 26.95 8.96 5.78
N ALA A 83 28.11 9.02 6.45
CA ALA A 83 28.75 7.86 7.07
C ALA A 83 27.92 7.19 8.18
N GLU A 84 26.94 7.91 8.73
CA GLU A 84 26.02 7.44 9.77
C GLU A 84 25.00 6.40 9.26
N TYR A 85 24.76 6.35 7.95
CA TYR A 85 23.75 5.47 7.36
C TYR A 85 24.39 4.46 6.39
N PRO A 86 23.84 3.24 6.28
CA PRO A 86 24.28 2.28 5.28
C PRO A 86 24.25 2.85 3.87
N ALA A 87 25.22 2.47 3.03
CA ALA A 87 25.36 2.96 1.66
C ALA A 87 24.45 2.24 0.65
N ASP A 88 23.37 1.60 1.10
CA ASP A 88 22.48 0.77 0.28
C ASP A 88 21.28 1.55 -0.31
N TYR A 89 21.48 2.84 -0.60
CA TYR A 89 20.50 3.71 -1.23
C TYR A 89 21.18 4.68 -2.22
N SER A 90 20.47 5.04 -3.28
CA SER A 90 20.89 6.09 -4.23
C SER A 90 19.86 7.20 -4.39
N GLY A 91 18.58 6.94 -4.11
CA GLY A 91 17.52 7.96 -4.09
C GLY A 91 17.48 8.71 -2.76
N GLY A 92 17.12 7.99 -1.69
CA GLY A 92 17.12 8.54 -0.33
C GLY A 92 17.01 7.47 0.74
N PHE A 93 17.47 7.83 1.93
CA PHE A 93 17.34 7.05 3.15
C PHE A 93 16.27 7.69 4.02
N ILE A 94 15.17 6.98 4.23
CA ILE A 94 13.96 7.48 4.88
C ILE A 94 13.87 6.86 6.27
N ILE A 95 13.76 7.71 7.28
CA ILE A 95 13.67 7.32 8.68
C ILE A 95 12.32 7.78 9.20
N VAL A 96 11.51 6.82 9.63
CA VAL A 96 10.22 7.07 10.27
C VAL A 96 10.33 6.65 11.73
N ASN A 97 10.19 7.61 12.63
CA ASN A 97 10.11 7.33 14.06
C ASN A 97 8.65 7.45 14.47
N THR A 98 8.10 6.38 15.05
CA THR A 98 6.79 6.44 15.68
C THR A 98 6.93 6.97 17.09
N LYS A 99 5.84 7.52 17.64
CA LYS A 99 5.74 7.83 19.07
C LYS A 99 6.13 6.59 19.89
N GLU A 100 6.77 6.80 21.03
CA GLU A 100 7.24 5.70 21.88
C GLU A 100 6.40 5.54 23.15
N ILE A 101 6.48 6.51 24.05
CA ILE A 101 5.68 6.61 25.25
C ILE A 101 4.73 7.80 25.03
N PRO A 102 3.42 7.57 24.97
CA PRO A 102 2.49 8.68 24.83
C PRO A 102 2.59 9.60 26.03
N ALA A 103 2.62 10.91 25.79
CA ALA A 103 2.67 11.91 26.85
C ALA A 103 1.47 11.77 27.81
N GLU A 104 0.30 11.51 27.22
CA GLU A 104 -0.99 11.38 27.88
C GLU A 104 -1.84 10.26 27.25
N ASN A 105 -2.83 9.79 28.00
CA ASN A 105 -3.84 8.87 27.49
C ASN A 105 -4.70 9.61 26.46
N SER A 106 -4.84 9.06 25.26
CA SER A 106 -5.70 9.65 24.23
C SER A 106 -6.34 8.58 23.38
N PHE A 107 -7.51 8.91 22.86
CA PHE A 107 -8.23 8.11 21.90
C PHE A 107 -8.71 9.04 20.79
N ASN A 108 -8.33 8.75 19.55
CA ASN A 108 -8.71 9.57 18.41
C ASN A 108 -9.36 8.68 17.36
N ILE A 109 -10.45 9.18 16.79
CA ILE A 109 -11.09 8.61 15.60
C ILE A 109 -11.10 9.71 14.54
N ALA A 110 -10.73 9.35 13.32
CA ALA A 110 -10.87 10.19 12.14
C ALA A 110 -11.67 9.45 11.08
N VAL A 111 -12.59 10.17 10.45
CA VAL A 111 -13.36 9.72 9.30
C VAL A 111 -13.14 10.74 8.20
N GLY A 112 -12.74 10.27 7.03
CA GLY A 112 -12.51 11.07 5.85
C GLY A 112 -13.20 10.43 4.65
N GLY A 113 -13.44 11.25 3.64
CA GLY A 113 -13.93 10.79 2.36
C GLY A 113 -13.49 11.75 1.26
N ASN A 114 -13.54 11.27 0.02
CA ASN A 114 -13.19 12.05 -1.16
C ASN A 114 -14.16 11.70 -2.29
N TRP A 115 -14.57 12.71 -3.06
CA TRP A 115 -15.30 12.51 -4.30
C TRP A 115 -14.41 12.84 -5.49
N ASN A 116 -13.93 11.80 -6.16
CA ASN A 116 -13.31 11.95 -7.46
C ASN A 116 -14.42 12.12 -8.52
N THR A 117 -14.39 13.22 -9.27
CA THR A 117 -15.43 13.54 -10.28
C THR A 117 -15.53 12.51 -11.40
N SER A 118 -14.46 11.77 -11.70
CA SER A 118 -14.43 10.70 -12.70
C SER A 118 -14.92 9.36 -12.18
N SER A 119 -15.05 9.18 -10.85
CA SER A 119 -15.44 7.89 -10.25
C SER A 119 -16.72 7.95 -9.44
N ALA A 120 -16.93 9.02 -8.68
CA ALA A 120 -18.08 9.17 -7.80
C ALA A 120 -19.37 9.32 -8.62
N PHE A 121 -20.37 8.48 -8.30
CA PHE A 121 -21.68 8.42 -8.97
C PHE A 121 -21.66 8.06 -10.46
N GLN A 122 -20.48 7.85 -11.04
CA GLN A 122 -20.29 7.39 -12.41
C GLN A 122 -20.35 5.86 -12.50
N ASN A 123 -20.50 5.35 -13.73
CA ASN A 123 -20.42 3.91 -13.95
C ASN A 123 -18.99 3.44 -13.70
N PHE A 124 -18.85 2.46 -12.81
CA PHE A 124 -17.58 1.85 -12.46
C PHE A 124 -17.64 0.37 -12.81
N SER A 125 -16.84 -0.03 -13.80
CA SER A 125 -16.74 -1.42 -14.25
C SER A 125 -15.88 -2.23 -13.29
N TYR A 126 -16.31 -3.45 -12.97
CA TYR A 126 -15.56 -4.37 -12.11
C TYR A 126 -15.87 -5.83 -12.46
N SER A 127 -14.95 -6.73 -12.13
CA SER A 127 -15.15 -8.17 -12.25
C SER A 127 -15.70 -8.77 -10.95
N LYS A 128 -16.15 -10.02 -10.98
CA LYS A 128 -16.60 -10.71 -9.76
C LYS A 128 -15.43 -10.81 -8.75
N GLY A 129 -15.58 -10.12 -7.63
CA GLY A 129 -14.71 -10.20 -6.46
C GLY A 129 -15.20 -11.16 -5.39
N SER A 130 -14.38 -11.37 -4.38
CA SER A 130 -14.69 -12.13 -3.16
C SER A 130 -15.55 -11.28 -2.21
N GLY A 131 -16.33 -11.95 -1.34
CA GLY A 131 -17.18 -11.26 -0.36
C GLY A 131 -16.39 -10.46 0.68
N THR A 132 -15.11 -10.73 0.84
CA THR A 132 -14.20 -10.04 1.78
C THR A 132 -13.25 -9.06 1.08
N ASP A 133 -13.41 -8.81 -0.22
CA ASP A 133 -12.56 -7.87 -0.97
C ASP A 133 -12.63 -6.44 -0.40
N PHE A 134 -13.75 -6.07 0.24
CA PHE A 134 -13.86 -4.78 0.93
C PHE A 134 -12.93 -4.64 2.13
N LEU A 135 -12.33 -5.73 2.63
CA LEU A 135 -11.26 -5.73 3.64
C LEU A 135 -9.88 -6.00 3.03
N GLY A 136 -9.82 -6.23 1.72
CA GLY A 136 -8.63 -6.61 0.99
C GLY A 136 -8.24 -8.08 1.14
N PHE A 137 -9.12 -8.94 1.66
CA PHE A 137 -8.86 -10.38 1.79
C PHE A 137 -9.66 -11.18 0.76
N ASP A 138 -9.05 -12.23 0.23
CA ASP A 138 -9.76 -13.22 -0.58
C ASP A 138 -10.41 -14.28 0.34
N ASN A 139 -11.63 -14.71 0.00
CA ASN A 139 -12.35 -15.76 0.73
C ASN A 139 -12.24 -17.14 0.07
N GLY A 140 -11.25 -17.33 -0.81
CA GLY A 140 -11.03 -18.56 -1.58
C GLY A 140 -11.47 -18.48 -3.04
N LEU A 141 -12.03 -17.35 -3.49
CA LEU A 141 -12.39 -17.13 -4.89
C LEU A 141 -11.18 -17.20 -5.83
N ARG A 142 -10.00 -16.80 -5.34
CA ARG A 142 -8.74 -16.75 -6.11
C ARG A 142 -7.73 -17.79 -5.63
N ASN A 143 -8.12 -18.72 -4.76
CA ASN A 143 -7.23 -19.76 -4.28
C ASN A 143 -6.98 -20.82 -5.36
N LEU A 144 -5.73 -21.31 -5.39
CA LEU A 144 -5.36 -22.48 -6.17
C LEU A 144 -5.06 -23.65 -5.22
N ASN A 145 -5.77 -24.76 -5.38
CA ASN A 145 -5.57 -25.96 -4.56
C ASN A 145 -4.17 -26.54 -4.81
N GLY A 146 -3.29 -26.48 -3.80
CA GLY A 146 -1.87 -26.87 -3.93
C GLY A 146 -0.89 -25.71 -4.05
N GLY A 147 -1.38 -24.46 -4.06
CA GLY A 147 -0.55 -23.25 -4.12
C GLY A 147 0.20 -23.10 -5.45
N ILE A 148 1.37 -22.46 -5.44
CA ILE A 148 2.17 -22.20 -6.64
C ILE A 148 2.75 -23.47 -7.30
N HIS A 149 2.69 -24.60 -6.59
CA HIS A 149 3.11 -25.92 -7.09
C HIS A 149 1.91 -26.81 -7.45
N ALA A 150 0.71 -26.23 -7.54
CA ALA A 150 -0.46 -26.97 -7.95
C ALA A 150 -0.35 -27.38 -9.43
N ASP A 151 -0.44 -28.67 -9.70
CA ASP A 151 -0.61 -29.18 -11.04
C ASP A 151 -2.04 -28.88 -11.51
N LEU A 152 -2.15 -28.08 -12.57
CA LEU A 152 -3.45 -27.79 -13.16
C LEU A 152 -3.94 -28.99 -13.98
N ASN A 153 -5.20 -29.36 -13.79
CA ASN A 153 -5.85 -30.42 -14.53
C ASN A 153 -5.79 -30.14 -16.04
N PRO A 154 -5.33 -31.10 -16.87
CA PRO A 154 -5.25 -30.92 -18.31
C PRO A 154 -6.65 -30.84 -18.93
N GLN A 155 -6.76 -30.15 -20.06
CA GLN A 155 -7.95 -30.18 -20.88
C GLN A 155 -8.05 -31.54 -21.58
N LEU A 156 -9.20 -32.21 -21.46
CA LEU A 156 -9.44 -33.50 -22.09
C LEU A 156 -10.26 -33.35 -23.39
N ASP A 157 -9.98 -34.18 -24.38
CA ASP A 157 -10.79 -34.34 -25.59
C ASP A 157 -12.07 -35.16 -25.30
N ALA A 158 -12.91 -35.35 -26.32
CA ALA A 158 -14.15 -36.12 -26.20
C ALA A 158 -13.93 -37.60 -25.81
N ASN A 159 -12.70 -38.11 -25.94
CA ASN A 159 -12.31 -39.48 -25.60
C ASN A 159 -11.58 -39.56 -24.24
N GLY A 160 -11.50 -38.46 -23.49
CA GLY A 160 -10.83 -38.39 -22.19
C GLY A 160 -9.31 -38.30 -22.26
N LYS A 161 -8.73 -37.96 -23.40
CA LYS A 161 -7.27 -37.81 -23.58
C LYS A 161 -6.85 -36.33 -23.50
N PRO A 162 -5.69 -35.99 -22.90
CA PRO A 162 -5.19 -34.62 -22.85
C PRO A 162 -5.04 -33.99 -24.25
N VAL A 163 -5.53 -32.76 -24.42
CA VAL A 163 -5.41 -31.98 -25.65
C VAL A 163 -4.04 -31.29 -25.68
N GLY A 164 -3.00 -32.05 -26.01
CA GLY A 164 -1.62 -31.57 -26.00
C GLY A 164 -1.06 -31.29 -24.60
N ASP A 165 0.24 -31.01 -24.54
CA ASP A 165 0.98 -30.93 -23.26
C ASP A 165 0.78 -29.61 -22.50
N TYR A 166 0.05 -28.65 -23.08
CA TYR A 166 -0.09 -27.29 -22.53
C TYR A 166 -1.53 -26.85 -22.29
N ALA A 167 -2.53 -27.63 -22.71
CA ALA A 167 -3.92 -27.22 -22.56
C ALA A 167 -4.41 -27.55 -21.15
N THR A 168 -4.83 -26.53 -20.42
CA THR A 168 -5.36 -26.64 -19.06
C THR A 168 -6.88 -26.55 -19.06
N SER A 169 -7.54 -27.36 -18.24
CA SER A 169 -8.99 -27.32 -18.08
C SER A 169 -9.45 -26.00 -17.45
N LEU A 170 -10.28 -25.23 -18.16
CA LEU A 170 -10.81 -23.95 -17.66
C LEU A 170 -11.73 -24.13 -16.44
N LEU A 171 -12.51 -25.21 -16.40
CA LEU A 171 -13.48 -25.49 -15.33
C LEU A 171 -12.98 -26.50 -14.31
N GLY A 172 -12.07 -27.39 -14.72
CA GLY A 172 -11.58 -28.48 -13.88
C GLY A 172 -10.61 -28.03 -12.78
N ASN A 173 -10.21 -26.77 -12.76
CA ASN A 173 -9.23 -26.23 -11.80
C ASN A 173 -9.83 -25.37 -10.69
N GLY A 174 -11.17 -25.29 -10.62
CA GLY A 174 -11.85 -24.47 -9.61
C GLY A 174 -11.64 -22.96 -9.77
N LEU A 175 -11.08 -22.53 -10.92
CA LEU A 175 -10.94 -21.12 -11.27
C LEU A 175 -12.32 -20.49 -11.48
N ASN A 176 -12.45 -19.21 -11.12
CA ASN A 176 -13.69 -18.48 -11.31
C ASN A 176 -14.03 -18.39 -12.81
N ASN A 177 -15.18 -18.95 -13.20
CA ASN A 177 -15.68 -18.91 -14.58
C ASN A 177 -16.66 -17.75 -14.85
N ASP A 178 -16.72 -16.76 -13.96
CA ASP A 178 -17.46 -15.52 -14.19
C ASP A 178 -16.53 -14.44 -14.77
N TRP A 179 -16.59 -14.29 -16.09
CA TRP A 179 -15.84 -13.29 -16.87
C TRP A 179 -16.70 -12.07 -17.21
N LEU A 180 -17.90 -11.96 -16.63
CA LEU A 180 -18.81 -10.86 -16.93
C LEU A 180 -18.32 -9.58 -16.27
N VAL A 181 -18.33 -8.50 -17.06
CA VAL A 181 -18.16 -7.14 -16.54
C VAL A 181 -19.44 -6.74 -15.81
N LYS A 182 -19.28 -6.32 -14.57
CA LYS A 182 -20.35 -5.79 -13.72
C LYS A 182 -20.16 -4.29 -13.56
N ASN A 183 -21.24 -3.58 -13.31
CA ASN A 183 -21.22 -2.14 -13.10
C ASN A 183 -21.74 -1.79 -11.72
N ARG A 184 -21.10 -0.83 -11.07
CA ARG A 184 -21.58 -0.19 -9.84
C ARG A 184 -21.39 1.32 -9.92
N LYS A 185 -22.01 2.05 -9.00
CA LYS A 185 -21.82 3.50 -8.84
C LYS A 185 -21.21 3.78 -7.47
N PRO A 186 -19.89 3.97 -7.37
CA PRO A 186 -19.24 4.29 -6.11
C PRO A 186 -19.80 5.59 -5.55
N LEU A 187 -20.07 5.64 -4.25
CA LEU A 187 -20.55 6.85 -3.59
C LEU A 187 -19.41 7.84 -3.28
N GLY A 188 -18.16 7.37 -3.30
CA GLY A 188 -16.97 8.12 -2.93
C GLY A 188 -15.96 7.23 -2.21
N ASP A 189 -14.80 7.81 -1.90
CA ASP A 189 -13.77 7.17 -1.09
C ASP A 189 -14.14 7.21 0.39
N LEU A 190 -13.70 6.19 1.13
CA LEU A 190 -13.83 6.13 2.58
C LEU A 190 -12.46 5.94 3.21
N LYS A 191 -12.11 6.82 4.15
CA LYS A 191 -10.91 6.74 4.99
C LYS A 191 -11.33 6.71 6.45
N LEU A 192 -10.92 5.69 7.19
CA LEU A 192 -11.13 5.56 8.62
C LEU A 192 -9.77 5.41 9.30
N ALA A 193 -9.57 6.12 10.40
CA ALA A 193 -8.41 5.92 11.26
C ALA A 193 -8.86 5.96 12.72
N ALA A 194 -8.27 5.08 13.53
CA ALA A 194 -8.47 5.07 14.98
C ALA A 194 -7.11 4.89 15.65
N SER A 195 -6.89 5.59 16.76
CA SER A 195 -5.70 5.41 17.58
C SER A 195 -6.04 5.46 19.07
N LEU A 196 -5.39 4.61 19.84
CA LEU A 196 -5.49 4.52 21.29
C LEU A 196 -4.08 4.55 21.88
N ASN A 197 -3.85 5.57 22.68
CA ASN A 197 -2.60 5.78 23.39
C ASN A 197 -2.89 5.61 24.89
N ARG A 198 -2.15 4.71 25.54
CA ARG A 198 -2.25 4.48 26.98
C ARG A 198 -0.88 4.54 27.64
N ARG A 199 -0.84 5.16 28.81
CA ARG A 199 0.31 5.26 29.69
C ARG A 199 -0.13 4.82 31.09
N TRP A 200 0.63 3.89 31.65
CA TRP A 200 0.48 3.43 33.02
C TRP A 200 1.77 3.72 33.79
N MET A 201 1.62 4.24 35.01
CA MET A 201 2.69 4.36 35.98
C MET A 201 2.58 3.22 36.99
N LEU A 202 3.59 2.35 37.04
CA LEU A 202 3.61 1.14 37.86
C LEU A 202 4.81 1.19 38.80
N GLY A 203 4.63 1.76 40.00
CA GLY A 203 5.69 1.81 41.02
C GLY A 203 6.96 2.54 40.56
N GLY A 204 6.82 3.62 39.79
CA GLY A 204 7.92 4.39 39.20
C GLY A 204 8.38 3.89 37.82
N ARG A 205 7.91 2.73 37.36
CA ARG A 205 8.09 2.27 35.97
C ARG A 205 7.00 2.88 35.09
N THR A 206 7.29 3.08 33.80
CA THR A 206 6.29 3.55 32.84
C THR A 206 6.05 2.49 31.78
N LEU A 207 4.81 2.09 31.59
CA LEU A 207 4.37 1.27 30.46
C LEU A 207 3.55 2.16 29.52
N GLY A 208 3.97 2.25 28.27
CA GLY A 208 3.25 2.90 27.17
C GLY A 208 2.71 1.85 26.21
N MET A 209 1.49 2.06 25.73
CA MET A 209 0.88 1.33 24.63
C MET A 209 0.38 2.32 23.58
N LEU A 210 0.66 2.00 22.33
CA LEU A 210 0.16 2.70 21.16
C LEU A 210 -0.50 1.67 20.25
N ALA A 211 -1.80 1.79 20.07
CA ALA A 211 -2.57 0.97 19.13
C ALA A 211 -3.15 1.89 18.06
N ALA A 212 -3.07 1.48 16.80
CA ALA A 212 -3.71 2.22 15.72
C ALA A 212 -4.24 1.29 14.65
N MET A 213 -5.30 1.72 13.97
CA MET A 213 -5.91 1.03 12.84
C MET A 213 -6.30 2.05 11.80
N ASN A 214 -6.02 1.76 10.54
CA ASN A 214 -6.40 2.54 9.38
C ASN A 214 -7.12 1.64 8.38
N TYR A 215 -8.15 2.17 7.75
CA TYR A 215 -8.87 1.54 6.66
C TYR A 215 -9.12 2.57 5.57
N THR A 216 -8.78 2.23 4.33
CA THR A 216 -9.02 3.08 3.16
C THR A 216 -9.65 2.25 2.06
N ASN A 217 -10.71 2.77 1.45
CA ASN A 217 -11.36 2.20 0.28
C ASN A 217 -11.55 3.32 -0.75
N GLU A 218 -10.81 3.24 -1.86
CA GLU A 218 -10.71 4.31 -2.84
C GLU A 218 -11.04 3.83 -4.25
N TYR A 219 -11.84 4.62 -4.96
CA TYR A 219 -12.23 4.35 -6.34
C TYR A 219 -11.50 5.30 -7.27
N ARG A 220 -10.84 4.76 -8.29
CA ARG A 220 -10.13 5.54 -9.31
C ARG A 220 -10.56 5.09 -10.70
N THR A 221 -10.95 6.05 -11.51
CA THR A 221 -11.27 5.87 -12.93
C THR A 221 -10.26 6.66 -13.75
N TYR A 222 -9.62 5.99 -14.69
CA TYR A 222 -8.77 6.61 -15.69
C TYR A 222 -9.47 6.45 -17.03
N GLU A 223 -9.95 7.55 -17.58
CA GLU A 223 -10.64 7.54 -18.88
C GLU A 223 -9.68 7.94 -19.98
N ASN A 224 -9.91 7.42 -21.18
CA ASN A 224 -9.14 7.75 -22.38
C ASN A 224 -7.64 7.46 -22.24
N MET A 225 -7.28 6.35 -21.58
CA MET A 225 -5.88 5.96 -21.44
C MET A 225 -5.36 5.41 -22.77
N GLU A 226 -4.45 6.15 -23.40
CA GLU A 226 -3.81 5.72 -24.63
C GLU A 226 -2.71 4.69 -24.34
N ASN A 227 -2.84 3.49 -24.93
CA ASN A 227 -1.92 2.39 -24.75
C ASN A 227 -1.27 2.01 -26.08
N ASN A 228 -0.15 2.69 -26.36
CA ASN A 228 0.46 2.73 -27.68
C ASN A 228 1.71 1.84 -27.72
N LEU A 229 1.76 0.95 -28.72
CA LEU A 229 2.97 0.22 -29.08
C LEU A 229 3.52 0.81 -30.37
N TYR A 230 4.69 1.42 -30.30
CA TYR A 230 5.33 2.04 -31.44
C TYR A 230 6.19 1.04 -32.23
N GLY A 231 6.10 1.11 -33.55
CA GLY A 231 7.04 0.50 -34.49
C GLY A 231 8.18 1.44 -34.83
N ILE A 232 8.91 1.11 -35.92
CA ILE A 232 9.99 1.97 -36.42
C ILE A 232 9.40 3.30 -36.88
N TYR A 233 9.95 4.40 -36.37
CA TYR A 233 9.56 5.77 -36.70
C TYR A 233 9.70 6.04 -38.21
N ASP A 234 8.68 6.62 -38.84
CA ASP A 234 8.72 7.00 -40.24
C ASP A 234 9.40 8.36 -40.38
N ALA A 235 10.73 8.33 -40.52
CA ALA A 235 11.55 9.53 -40.63
C ALA A 235 11.29 10.34 -41.92
N ALA A 236 10.74 9.73 -42.98
CA ALA A 236 10.49 10.43 -44.24
C ALA A 236 9.26 11.33 -44.17
N ASN A 237 8.25 10.95 -43.38
CA ASN A 237 7.00 11.69 -43.20
C ASN A 237 6.89 12.38 -41.83
N ASP A 238 7.95 12.32 -41.03
CA ASP A 238 8.03 12.84 -39.66
C ASP A 238 6.81 12.44 -38.79
N LYS A 239 6.49 11.14 -38.79
CA LYS A 239 5.34 10.61 -38.05
C LYS A 239 5.67 9.34 -37.28
N PRO A 240 5.11 9.19 -36.06
CA PRO A 240 5.17 7.93 -35.33
C PRO A 240 4.39 6.84 -36.07
N ASN A 241 4.92 5.62 -36.02
CA ASN A 241 4.28 4.43 -36.54
C ASN A 241 3.73 3.61 -35.38
N TYR A 242 2.42 3.37 -35.35
CA TYR A 242 1.76 2.62 -34.28
C TYR A 242 1.52 1.17 -34.73
N LEU A 243 2.11 0.20 -34.04
CA LEU A 243 1.77 -1.23 -34.18
C LEU A 243 0.49 -1.57 -33.42
N ARG A 244 0.22 -0.86 -32.32
CA ARG A 244 -1.04 -0.90 -31.57
C ARG A 244 -1.35 0.51 -31.07
N HIS A 245 -2.58 0.94 -31.27
CA HIS A 245 -3.11 2.22 -30.79
C HIS A 245 -4.49 1.92 -30.19
N SER A 246 -4.54 1.74 -28.87
CA SER A 246 -5.80 1.53 -28.14
C SER A 246 -6.03 2.68 -27.16
N VAL A 247 -7.32 2.98 -26.96
CA VAL A 247 -7.78 3.88 -25.92
C VAL A 247 -8.65 3.04 -25.01
N ASP A 248 -8.23 2.94 -23.75
CA ASP A 248 -8.85 2.07 -22.76
C ASP A 248 -9.28 2.89 -21.54
N ASP A 249 -10.37 2.48 -20.91
CA ASP A 249 -10.78 2.99 -19.60
C ASP A 249 -10.37 1.99 -18.51
N GLN A 250 -9.73 2.47 -17.46
CA GLN A 250 -9.28 1.66 -16.34
C GLN A 250 -10.02 2.02 -15.05
N TYR A 251 -10.50 1.02 -14.34
CA TYR A 251 -11.26 1.14 -13.10
C TYR A 251 -10.56 0.37 -11.97
N ASN A 252 -10.02 1.10 -10.98
CA ASN A 252 -9.28 0.51 -9.86
C ASN A 252 -10.00 0.76 -8.54
N ASN A 253 -10.06 -0.27 -7.69
CA ASN A 253 -10.68 -0.21 -6.37
C ASN A 253 -9.67 -0.59 -5.30
N ASN A 254 -9.02 0.41 -4.73
CA ASN A 254 -7.90 0.19 -3.81
C ASN A 254 -8.42 0.10 -2.37
N VAL A 255 -8.28 -1.09 -1.78
CA VAL A 255 -8.63 -1.35 -0.38
C VAL A 255 -7.36 -1.58 0.43
N ARG A 256 -7.21 -0.84 1.52
CA ARG A 256 -6.01 -0.85 2.34
C ARG A 256 -6.38 -0.90 3.81
N LEU A 257 -5.80 -1.86 4.53
CA LEU A 257 -5.99 -2.03 5.97
C LEU A 257 -4.62 -2.06 6.64
N GLY A 258 -4.39 -1.11 7.55
CA GLY A 258 -3.18 -1.03 8.36
C GLY A 258 -3.53 -1.16 9.83
N ALA A 259 -2.73 -1.92 10.59
CA ALA A 259 -2.84 -1.96 12.04
C ALA A 259 -1.47 -1.91 12.70
N MET A 260 -1.39 -1.30 13.88
CA MET A 260 -0.17 -1.18 14.66
C MET A 260 -0.48 -1.42 16.13
N LEU A 261 0.40 -2.16 16.80
CA LEU A 261 0.35 -2.34 18.25
C LEU A 261 1.78 -2.35 18.81
N ASN A 262 2.11 -1.26 19.50
CA ASN A 262 3.43 -1.05 20.08
C ASN A 262 3.33 -0.93 21.60
N PHE A 263 4.26 -1.57 22.29
CA PHE A 263 4.45 -1.44 23.73
C PHE A 263 5.86 -0.92 24.02
N THR A 264 5.96 0.02 24.95
CA THR A 264 7.23 0.54 25.45
C THR A 264 7.23 0.45 26.97
N PHE A 265 8.22 -0.22 27.55
CA PHE A 265 8.41 -0.31 28.99
C PHE A 265 9.71 0.40 29.38
N LEU A 266 9.61 1.32 30.35
CA LEU A 266 10.72 2.07 30.92
C LEU A 266 10.92 1.65 32.38
N SER A 267 12.16 1.30 32.73
CA SER A 267 12.54 0.98 34.11
C SER A 267 12.39 2.18 35.04
N LYS A 268 12.32 1.92 36.35
CA LYS A 268 12.15 2.95 37.39
C LYS A 268 13.23 4.02 37.35
N ASP A 269 14.46 3.60 37.04
CA ASP A 269 15.64 4.47 37.01
C ASP A 269 15.85 5.11 35.62
N GLY A 270 15.01 4.77 34.63
CA GLY A 270 15.12 5.25 33.25
C GLY A 270 16.25 4.61 32.43
N ASN A 271 17.13 3.82 33.05
CA ASN A 271 18.32 3.24 32.41
C ASN A 271 18.01 2.12 31.40
N HIS A 272 16.82 1.53 31.45
CA HIS A 272 16.44 0.43 30.55
C HIS A 272 15.11 0.73 29.87
N LYS A 273 15.11 0.58 28.54
CA LYS A 273 13.94 0.74 27.67
C LYS A 273 13.75 -0.53 26.85
N TYR A 274 12.57 -1.13 26.97
CA TYR A 274 12.19 -2.32 26.21
C TYR A 274 11.03 -1.97 25.28
N GLN A 275 11.11 -2.37 24.02
CA GLN A 275 10.13 -2.02 23.00
C GLN A 275 9.71 -3.25 22.23
N LEU A 276 8.40 -3.42 22.09
CA LEU A 276 7.79 -4.40 21.19
C LEU A 276 6.98 -3.60 20.17
N LYS A 277 7.35 -3.66 18.90
CA LYS A 277 6.69 -2.89 17.83
C LYS A 277 6.15 -3.85 16.78
N ASN A 278 4.84 -3.78 16.53
CA ASN A 278 4.17 -4.66 15.57
C ASN A 278 3.37 -3.82 14.58
N ILE A 279 3.48 -4.19 13.31
CA ILE A 279 2.80 -3.52 12.21
C ILE A 279 2.21 -4.61 11.30
N PHE A 280 0.96 -4.42 10.88
CA PHE A 280 0.24 -5.29 9.96
C PHE A 280 -0.25 -4.45 8.76
N ASN A 281 -0.13 -5.02 7.56
CA ASN A 281 -0.65 -4.43 6.33
C ASN A 281 -1.45 -5.46 5.55
N GLN A 282 -2.55 -5.02 4.95
CA GLN A 282 -3.24 -5.71 3.88
C GLN A 282 -3.57 -4.70 2.78
N LEU A 283 -3.11 -4.98 1.57
CA LEU A 283 -3.34 -4.17 0.37
C LEU A 283 -4.06 -5.02 -0.67
N ALA A 284 -5.09 -4.47 -1.31
CA ALA A 284 -5.79 -5.06 -2.44
C ALA A 284 -6.18 -3.98 -3.45
N THR A 285 -6.23 -4.37 -4.73
CA THR A 285 -6.58 -3.53 -5.88
C THR A 285 -7.60 -4.23 -6.76
#